data_AF-A0A369XPW9-F1
#
_entry.id   AF-A0A369XPW9-F1
#
_cell.length_a   1.000
_cell.length_b   1.000
_cell.length_c   1.000
_cell.angle_alpha   90.00
_cell.angle_beta   90.00
_cell.angle_gamma   90.00
#
_symmetry.space_group_name_H-M   'P 1'
#
loop_
_entity.id
_entity.type
_entity.pdbx_description
1 polymer ?
#
loop_
_entity_poly.entity_id
_entity_poly.type
_entity_poly.pdbx_seq_one_letter_code
_entity_poly.pdbx_strand_id
1 'polypeptide(L)'
;MPAADRTITIDGTIYATNFQGFDTTMNARTAAGEQVEFRPWPLQAHLSALDNCVLPSAQGLVLDSLEFGRRVLTHSGVAEDAQAAFAPLALWWASGGEASPAALGGGWYECSTVVRVQLRPWTSGERFLALSRCASGEEGGARFDLGAYLRALLNASVVAVDPPLSVGELDSGATHALLEAVVALNAATPAASDDAFPDTPEAARITLRLCRALGWTPTQVWATPAAEVDRLLSLLDRIEASESGVPPRPSRAPSLADHPDAVVIRIEDD
;
A
#
# COMPACT_ATOMS: atom_id res chain seq x y z
N MET A 1 -28.10 19.13 -27.17
CA MET A 1 -28.43 17.70 -27.32
C MET A 1 -28.18 17.02 -25.98
N PRO A 2 -29.13 16.26 -25.41
CA PRO A 2 -28.79 15.43 -24.25
C PRO A 2 -27.70 14.44 -24.68
N ALA A 3 -26.65 14.30 -23.86
CA ALA A 3 -25.58 13.35 -24.11
C ALA A 3 -26.18 11.95 -24.27
N ALA A 4 -25.67 11.15 -25.22
CA ALA A 4 -26.11 9.76 -25.37
C ALA A 4 -25.83 9.01 -24.06
N ASP A 5 -26.86 8.35 -23.51
CA ASP A 5 -26.71 7.56 -22.29
C ASP A 5 -25.70 6.43 -22.53
N ARG A 6 -24.64 6.41 -21.73
CA ARG A 6 -23.69 5.31 -21.61
C ARG A 6 -24.20 4.32 -20.58
N THR A 7 -24.07 3.04 -20.87
CA THR A 7 -24.46 1.98 -19.95
C THR A 7 -23.25 1.46 -19.19
N ILE A 8 -23.36 1.39 -17.86
CA ILE A 8 -22.35 0.79 -16.97
C ILE A 8 -23.00 -0.43 -16.31
N THR A 9 -22.34 -1.59 -16.39
CA THR A 9 -22.82 -2.84 -15.79
C THR A 9 -21.87 -3.28 -14.69
N ILE A 10 -22.37 -3.43 -13.46
CA ILE A 10 -21.58 -3.80 -12.27
C ILE A 10 -22.35 -4.91 -11.56
N ASP A 11 -21.73 -6.08 -11.39
CA ASP A 11 -22.33 -7.24 -10.73
C ASP A 11 -23.73 -7.61 -11.25
N GLY A 12 -23.93 -7.47 -12.57
CA GLY A 12 -25.21 -7.73 -13.24
C GLY A 12 -26.26 -6.61 -13.11
N THR A 13 -25.97 -5.54 -12.37
CA THR A 13 -26.81 -4.34 -12.28
C THR A 13 -26.43 -3.36 -13.38
N ILE A 14 -27.44 -2.88 -14.11
CA ILE A 14 -27.26 -1.98 -15.25
C ILE A 14 -27.66 -0.55 -14.86
N TYR A 15 -26.75 0.39 -15.07
CA TYR A 15 -26.96 1.82 -14.85
C TYR A 15 -26.90 2.56 -16.20
N ALA A 16 -27.92 3.38 -16.48
CA ALA A 16 -27.86 4.34 -17.57
C ALA A 16 -27.26 5.65 -17.05
N THR A 17 -26.19 6.14 -17.68
CA THR A 17 -25.39 7.26 -17.19
C THR A 17 -25.07 8.26 -18.28
N ASN A 18 -24.81 9.51 -17.92
CA ASN A 18 -24.25 10.51 -18.84
C ASN A 18 -22.73 10.66 -18.68
N PHE A 19 -22.03 9.60 -18.24
CA PHE A 19 -20.61 9.64 -17.85
C PHE A 19 -19.71 10.26 -18.92
N GLN A 20 -19.00 11.34 -18.59
CA GLN A 20 -18.07 12.05 -19.47
C GLN A 20 -16.61 12.04 -18.97
N GLY A 21 -16.40 11.71 -17.71
CA GLY A 21 -15.11 11.72 -17.02
C GLY A 21 -15.34 11.76 -15.51
N PHE A 22 -14.32 11.44 -14.73
CA PHE A 22 -14.41 11.44 -13.26
C PHE A 22 -14.31 12.86 -12.65
N ASP A 23 -13.85 13.81 -13.45
CA ASP A 23 -13.75 15.25 -13.15
C ASP A 23 -15.08 15.99 -13.31
N THR A 24 -16.10 15.33 -13.87
CA THR A 24 -17.43 15.89 -14.11
C THR A 24 -18.50 15.14 -13.34
N THR A 25 -19.57 15.85 -13.02
CA THR A 25 -20.75 15.26 -12.39
C THR A 25 -21.39 14.21 -13.30
N MET A 26 -21.72 13.04 -12.75
CA MET A 26 -22.40 11.95 -13.46
C MET A 26 -23.83 11.79 -12.94
N ASN A 27 -24.82 11.90 -13.82
CA ASN A 27 -26.17 11.43 -13.57
C ASN A 27 -26.25 9.94 -13.86
N ALA A 28 -26.84 9.18 -12.95
CA ALA A 28 -27.04 7.74 -13.09
C ALA A 28 -28.50 7.37 -12.83
N ARG A 29 -29.01 6.40 -13.58
CA ARG A 29 -30.37 5.89 -13.46
C ARG A 29 -30.40 4.37 -13.41
N THR A 30 -31.22 3.82 -12.52
CA THR A 30 -31.49 2.37 -12.47
C THR A 30 -32.59 1.99 -13.46
N ALA A 31 -32.74 0.69 -13.74
CA ALA A 31 -33.87 0.17 -14.53
C ALA A 31 -35.24 0.46 -13.89
N ALA A 32 -35.29 0.64 -12.56
CA ALA A 32 -36.50 1.01 -11.82
C ALA A 32 -36.88 2.51 -11.98
N GLY A 33 -36.03 3.31 -12.63
CA GLY A 33 -36.26 4.73 -12.90
C GLY A 33 -35.77 5.67 -11.80
N GLU A 34 -35.14 5.16 -10.74
CA GLU A 34 -34.48 6.00 -9.74
C GLU A 34 -33.30 6.73 -10.39
N GLN A 35 -33.12 8.00 -10.03
CA GLN A 35 -32.06 8.85 -10.57
C GLN A 35 -31.29 9.50 -9.43
N VAL A 36 -29.97 9.48 -9.54
CA VAL A 36 -29.08 10.17 -8.62
C VAL A 36 -27.99 10.89 -9.40
N GLU A 37 -27.38 11.87 -8.74
CA GLU A 37 -26.22 12.59 -9.22
C GLU A 37 -24.99 12.19 -8.40
N PHE A 38 -23.89 11.88 -9.07
CA PHE A 38 -22.58 11.64 -8.49
C PHE A 38 -21.70 12.86 -8.74
N ARG A 39 -21.17 13.45 -7.66
CA ARG A 39 -20.18 14.53 -7.75
C ARG A 39 -18.78 13.94 -7.93
N PRO A 40 -17.83 14.68 -8.53
CA PRO A 40 -16.43 14.28 -8.53
C PRO A 40 -15.98 13.89 -7.11
N TRP A 41 -15.34 12.73 -7.01
CA TRP A 41 -14.85 12.17 -5.75
C TRP A 41 -13.34 12.45 -5.63
N PRO A 42 -12.95 13.47 -4.84
CA PRO A 42 -11.57 13.95 -4.80
C PRO A 42 -10.68 13.07 -3.91
N LEU A 43 -9.37 13.03 -4.19
CA LEU A 43 -8.39 12.28 -3.40
C LEU A 43 -8.48 12.56 -1.89
N GLN A 44 -8.68 13.82 -1.49
CA GLN A 44 -8.78 14.16 -0.07
C GLN A 44 -9.98 13.46 0.60
N ALA A 45 -11.12 13.40 -0.07
CA ALA A 45 -12.30 12.69 0.43
C ALA A 45 -12.04 11.17 0.45
N HIS A 46 -11.37 10.65 -0.59
CA HIS A 46 -10.95 9.26 -0.67
C HIS A 46 -10.10 8.84 0.53
N LEU A 47 -9.00 9.55 0.80
CA LEU A 47 -8.10 9.24 1.92
C LEU A 47 -8.79 9.40 3.28
N SER A 48 -9.66 10.40 3.43
CA SER A 48 -10.44 10.59 4.67
C SER A 48 -11.49 9.50 4.90
N ALA A 49 -12.04 8.92 3.84
CA ALA A 49 -12.91 7.76 3.95
C ALA A 49 -12.13 6.52 4.40
N LEU A 50 -10.92 6.29 3.88
CA LEU A 50 -10.08 5.15 4.28
C LEU A 50 -9.75 5.13 5.78
N ASP A 51 -9.54 6.30 6.41
CA ASP A 51 -9.28 6.40 7.86
C ASP A 51 -10.38 5.76 8.73
N ASN A 52 -11.60 5.65 8.20
CA ASN A 52 -12.77 5.16 8.91
C ASN A 52 -13.34 3.86 8.35
N CYS A 53 -12.97 3.50 7.12
CA CYS A 53 -13.50 2.31 6.43
C CYS A 53 -12.50 1.16 6.42
N VAL A 54 -11.24 1.37 6.79
CA VAL A 54 -10.25 0.30 6.83
C VAL A 54 -10.10 -0.21 8.26
N LEU A 55 -10.41 -1.48 8.44
CA LEU A 55 -10.43 -2.15 9.72
C LEU A 55 -9.33 -3.22 9.80
N PRO A 56 -8.69 -3.40 10.97
CA PRO A 56 -7.82 -4.54 11.19
C PRO A 56 -8.62 -5.84 11.21
N SER A 57 -8.06 -6.88 10.62
CA SER A 57 -8.57 -8.25 10.58
C SER A 57 -7.43 -9.24 10.88
N ALA A 58 -7.76 -10.51 11.09
CA ALA A 58 -6.76 -11.55 11.33
C ALA A 58 -5.77 -11.74 10.15
N GLN A 59 -6.16 -11.33 8.94
CA GLN A 59 -5.37 -11.45 7.71
C GLN A 59 -4.72 -10.11 7.28
N GLY A 60 -4.83 -9.06 8.08
CA GLY A 60 -4.33 -7.72 7.75
C GLY A 60 -5.46 -6.70 7.69
N LEU A 61 -5.37 -5.73 6.78
CA LEU A 61 -6.37 -4.68 6.65
C LEU A 61 -7.51 -5.10 5.71
N VAL A 62 -8.75 -4.83 6.10
CA VAL A 62 -9.95 -5.07 5.28
C VAL A 62 -10.70 -3.76 5.09
N LEU A 63 -11.13 -3.50 3.86
CA LEU A 63 -12.02 -2.38 3.54
C LEU A 63 -13.47 -2.77 3.84
N ASP A 64 -14.13 -2.02 4.70
CA ASP A 64 -15.60 -1.96 4.80
C ASP A 64 -16.13 -1.23 3.56
N SER A 65 -16.37 -1.99 2.50
CA SER A 65 -16.84 -1.47 1.21
C SER A 65 -18.25 -0.88 1.30
N LEU A 66 -19.07 -1.35 2.25
CA LEU A 66 -20.41 -0.82 2.46
C LEU A 66 -20.35 0.59 3.04
N GLU A 67 -19.60 0.79 4.11
CA GLU A 67 -19.40 2.11 4.72
C GLU A 67 -18.64 3.06 3.77
N PHE A 68 -17.67 2.55 3.00
CA PHE A 68 -16.96 3.34 2.00
C PHE A 68 -17.90 3.83 0.88
N GLY A 69 -18.69 2.91 0.30
CA GLY A 69 -19.69 3.26 -0.71
C GLY A 69 -20.73 4.25 -0.18
N ARG A 70 -21.18 4.09 1.07
CA ARG A 70 -22.08 5.02 1.75
C ARG A 70 -21.51 6.43 1.81
N ARG A 71 -20.21 6.58 2.12
CA ARG A 71 -19.53 7.89 2.16
C ARG A 71 -19.44 8.56 0.80
N VAL A 72 -19.15 7.79 -0.25
CA VAL A 72 -19.14 8.29 -1.64
C VAL A 72 -20.52 8.81 -2.05
N LEU A 73 -21.57 8.06 -1.72
CA LEU A 73 -22.96 8.46 -1.98
C LEU A 73 -23.38 9.69 -1.15
N THR A 74 -23.00 9.72 0.13
CA THR A 74 -23.27 10.85 1.03
C THR A 74 -22.60 12.14 0.52
N HIS A 75 -21.36 12.07 0.05
CA HIS A 75 -20.66 13.21 -0.55
C HIS A 75 -21.36 13.76 -1.79
N SER A 76 -21.99 12.88 -2.57
CA SER A 76 -22.78 13.26 -3.73
C SER A 76 -24.20 13.73 -3.37
N GLY A 77 -24.60 13.68 -2.10
CA GLY A 77 -25.92 14.10 -1.62
C GLY A 77 -27.03 13.09 -1.93
N VAL A 78 -26.69 11.81 -2.15
CA VAL A 78 -27.68 10.75 -2.42
C VAL A 78 -28.46 10.40 -1.15
N ALA A 79 -29.78 10.45 -1.23
CA ALA A 79 -30.68 10.13 -0.14
C ALA A 79 -30.56 8.66 0.31
N GLU A 80 -30.68 8.41 1.62
CA GLU A 80 -30.42 7.11 2.24
C GLU A 80 -31.24 5.96 1.66
N ASP A 81 -32.48 6.22 1.26
CA ASP A 81 -33.39 5.27 0.62
C ASP A 81 -32.89 4.79 -0.75
N ALA A 82 -32.17 5.64 -1.49
CA ALA A 82 -31.57 5.29 -2.77
C ALA A 82 -30.17 4.66 -2.65
N GLN A 83 -29.50 4.77 -1.49
CA GLN A 83 -28.07 4.40 -1.38
C GLN A 83 -27.81 2.93 -1.69
N ALA A 84 -28.69 2.02 -1.26
CA ALA A 84 -28.53 0.59 -1.52
C ALA A 84 -28.50 0.25 -3.02
N ALA A 85 -29.34 0.90 -3.83
CA ALA A 85 -29.43 0.66 -5.27
C ALA A 85 -28.20 1.16 -6.03
N PHE A 86 -27.50 2.16 -5.49
CA PHE A 86 -26.36 2.81 -6.13
C PHE A 86 -25.01 2.47 -5.49
N ALA A 87 -24.97 1.64 -4.44
CA ALA A 87 -23.72 1.26 -3.76
C ALA A 87 -22.66 0.62 -4.68
N PRO A 88 -22.99 -0.30 -5.60
CA PRO A 88 -22.00 -0.83 -6.54
C PRO A 88 -21.41 0.25 -7.46
N LEU A 89 -22.26 1.15 -7.96
CA LEU A 89 -21.83 2.26 -8.81
C LEU A 89 -20.96 3.26 -8.05
N ALA A 90 -21.22 3.47 -6.76
CA ALA A 90 -20.40 4.33 -5.91
C ALA A 90 -18.97 3.79 -5.73
N LEU A 91 -18.82 2.47 -5.57
CA LEU A 91 -17.49 1.85 -5.49
C LEU A 91 -16.74 1.96 -6.82
N TRP A 92 -17.40 1.71 -7.94
CA TRP A 92 -16.82 1.91 -9.27
C TRP A 92 -16.44 3.38 -9.51
N TRP A 93 -17.29 4.33 -9.10
CA TRP A 93 -17.01 5.75 -9.22
C TRP A 93 -15.75 6.14 -8.45
N ALA A 94 -15.64 5.68 -7.21
CA ALA A 94 -14.51 6.00 -6.34
C ALA A 94 -13.22 5.25 -6.70
N SER A 95 -13.30 4.15 -7.45
CA SER A 95 -12.12 3.40 -7.91
C SER A 95 -11.41 4.08 -9.08
N GLY A 96 -12.05 5.04 -9.76
CA GLY A 96 -11.44 5.75 -10.89
C GLY A 96 -11.37 4.95 -12.19
N GLY A 97 -12.10 3.83 -12.28
CA GLY A 97 -12.07 2.95 -13.45
C GLY A 97 -10.72 2.26 -13.64
N GLU A 98 -10.33 2.03 -14.91
CA GLU A 98 -9.11 1.28 -15.29
C GLU A 98 -8.00 2.20 -15.83
N ALA A 99 -7.93 3.44 -15.35
CA ALA A 99 -6.94 4.41 -15.82
C ALA A 99 -5.52 3.98 -15.44
N SER A 100 -4.67 3.69 -16.43
CA SER A 100 -3.26 3.38 -16.20
C SER A 100 -2.40 4.63 -16.38
N PRO A 101 -1.42 4.89 -15.49
CA PRO A 101 -0.51 6.01 -15.65
C PRO A 101 0.42 5.81 -16.85
N ALA A 102 0.69 6.87 -17.61
CA ALA A 102 1.70 6.85 -18.67
C ALA A 102 2.98 7.57 -18.21
N ALA A 103 4.12 6.88 -18.22
CA ALA A 103 5.41 7.49 -17.91
C ALA A 103 5.87 8.40 -19.06
N LEU A 104 6.16 9.67 -18.75
CA LEU A 104 6.61 10.68 -19.72
C LEU A 104 8.13 10.92 -19.67
N GLY A 105 8.82 10.33 -18.70
CA GLY A 105 10.25 10.51 -18.45
C GLY A 105 10.55 11.66 -17.47
N GLY A 106 11.77 11.69 -16.93
CA GLY A 106 12.18 12.73 -15.96
C GLY A 106 11.36 12.76 -14.66
N GLY A 107 10.79 11.62 -14.27
CA GLY A 107 9.88 11.50 -13.12
C GLY A 107 8.44 11.93 -13.40
N TRP A 108 8.10 12.37 -14.62
CA TRP A 108 6.75 12.77 -14.97
C TRP A 108 5.87 11.58 -15.37
N TYR A 109 4.62 11.64 -14.91
CA TYR A 109 3.55 10.71 -15.23
C TYR A 109 2.30 11.48 -15.66
N GLU A 110 1.64 11.00 -16.72
CA GLU A 110 0.29 11.44 -17.09
C GLU A 110 -0.72 10.65 -16.24
N CYS A 111 -1.51 11.36 -15.42
CA CYS A 111 -2.54 10.78 -14.57
C CYS A 111 -3.94 10.94 -15.17
N SER A 112 -4.13 11.96 -16.01
CA SER A 112 -5.30 12.13 -16.87
C SER A 112 -4.88 12.89 -18.12
N THR A 113 -5.80 13.07 -19.07
CA THR A 113 -5.56 13.86 -20.30
C THR A 113 -5.16 15.31 -20.04
N VAL A 114 -5.39 15.81 -18.82
CA VAL A 114 -5.10 17.20 -18.43
C VAL A 114 -4.13 17.31 -17.26
N VAL A 115 -4.01 16.29 -16.41
CA VAL A 115 -3.14 16.32 -15.23
C VAL A 115 -1.90 15.45 -15.41
N ARG A 116 -0.75 16.08 -15.19
CA ARG A 116 0.55 15.44 -15.10
C ARG A 116 1.15 15.65 -13.71
N VAL A 117 1.83 14.64 -13.19
CA VAL A 117 2.45 14.68 -11.86
C VAL A 117 3.91 14.27 -11.99
N GLN A 118 4.80 15.05 -11.38
CA GLN A 118 6.20 14.68 -11.22
C GLN A 118 6.38 13.95 -9.89
N LEU A 119 6.94 12.75 -9.94
CA LEU A 119 7.14 11.87 -8.80
C LEU A 119 8.62 11.57 -8.56
N ARG A 120 8.96 11.35 -7.28
CA ARG A 120 10.21 10.74 -6.83
C ARG A 120 9.92 9.55 -5.91
N PRO A 121 10.84 8.57 -5.82
CA PRO A 121 10.73 7.54 -4.80
C PRO A 121 10.85 8.16 -3.40
N TRP A 122 10.18 7.55 -2.43
CA TRP A 122 10.36 7.88 -1.02
C TRP A 122 11.54 7.09 -0.43
N THR A 123 12.24 7.68 0.53
CA THR A 123 13.34 7.03 1.23
C THR A 123 12.86 6.10 2.34
N SER A 124 13.74 5.19 2.79
CA SER A 124 13.45 4.35 3.96
C SER A 124 13.13 5.18 5.21
N GLY A 125 13.84 6.30 5.42
CA GLY A 125 13.56 7.23 6.52
C GLY A 125 12.16 7.83 6.45
N GLU A 126 11.75 8.29 5.26
CA GLU A 126 10.42 8.88 5.04
C GLU A 126 9.28 7.89 5.29
N ARG A 127 9.38 6.66 4.77
CA ARG A 127 8.37 5.61 5.05
C ARG A 127 8.33 5.25 6.51
N PHE A 128 9.48 5.11 7.15
CA PHE A 128 9.53 4.74 8.55
C PHE A 128 8.90 5.84 9.42
N LEU A 129 9.22 7.10 9.17
CA LEU A 129 8.64 8.23 9.89
C LEU A 129 7.14 8.37 9.66
N ALA A 130 6.67 8.11 8.44
CA ALA A 130 5.23 8.04 8.15
C ALA A 130 4.58 6.92 8.97
N LEU A 131 5.18 5.72 8.98
CA LEU A 131 4.68 4.56 9.71
C LEU A 131 4.64 4.83 11.23
N SER A 132 5.71 5.36 11.81
CA SER A 132 5.81 5.58 13.26
C SER A 132 4.83 6.65 13.77
N ARG A 133 4.47 7.64 12.95
CA ARG A 133 3.47 8.66 13.28
C ARG A 133 2.04 8.14 13.17
N CYS A 134 1.79 7.17 12.29
CA CYS A 134 0.45 6.68 11.99
C CYS A 134 0.10 5.38 12.72
N ALA A 135 1.09 4.70 13.29
CA ALA A 135 0.88 3.59 14.21
C ALA A 135 0.81 4.12 15.65
N SER A 136 -0.34 3.96 16.31
CA SER A 136 -0.44 4.15 17.75
C SER A 136 -0.65 2.81 18.46
N GLY A 137 0.15 2.57 19.49
CA GLY A 137 -0.05 1.49 20.43
C GLY A 137 -0.63 2.07 21.71
N GLU A 138 -1.92 1.90 21.93
CA GLU A 138 -2.53 2.10 23.25
C GLU A 138 -3.03 0.75 23.79
N GLU A 139 -3.10 0.63 25.12
CA GLU A 139 -3.68 -0.49 25.86
C GLU A 139 -5.14 -0.71 25.41
N GLY A 140 -5.33 -1.51 24.36
CA GLY A 140 -6.62 -1.69 23.69
C GLY A 140 -6.51 -2.18 22.25
N GLY A 141 -5.33 -2.03 21.63
CA GLY A 141 -5.03 -2.57 20.30
C GLY A 141 -4.20 -1.60 19.48
N ALA A 142 -3.34 -2.13 18.59
CA ALA A 142 -2.61 -1.31 17.64
C ALA A 142 -3.61 -0.65 16.68
N ARG A 143 -3.66 0.68 16.66
CA ARG A 143 -4.43 1.45 15.68
C ARG A 143 -3.48 1.96 14.61
N PHE A 144 -3.89 1.80 13.36
CA PHE A 144 -3.13 2.27 12.20
C PHE A 144 -4.00 3.24 11.39
N ASP A 145 -3.55 4.48 11.28
CA ASP A 145 -4.20 5.51 10.47
C ASP A 145 -3.70 5.42 9.01
N LEU A 146 -4.40 4.60 8.22
CA LEU A 146 -3.99 4.30 6.85
C LEU A 146 -4.01 5.53 5.94
N GLY A 147 -5.06 6.36 5.98
CA GLY A 147 -5.12 7.52 5.10
C GLY A 147 -4.11 8.59 5.52
N ALA A 148 -3.82 8.77 6.81
CA ALA A 148 -2.70 9.64 7.22
C ALA A 148 -1.35 9.12 6.72
N TYR A 149 -1.12 7.80 6.79
CA TYR A 149 0.08 7.18 6.25
C TYR A 149 0.20 7.37 4.74
N LEU A 150 -0.86 7.13 3.97
CA LEU A 150 -0.88 7.32 2.52
C LEU A 150 -0.69 8.80 2.14
N ARG A 151 -1.31 9.74 2.86
CA ARG A 151 -1.07 11.18 2.66
C ARG A 151 0.41 11.53 2.84
N ALA A 152 1.05 11.00 3.88
CA ALA A 152 2.47 11.26 4.13
C ALA A 152 3.35 10.72 2.99
N LEU A 153 3.10 9.51 2.50
CA LEU A 153 3.84 8.93 1.38
C LEU A 153 3.60 9.67 0.05
N LEU A 154 2.36 10.10 -0.21
CA LEU A 154 2.04 10.91 -1.39
C LEU A 154 2.74 12.27 -1.33
N ASN A 155 2.74 12.93 -0.18
CA ASN A 155 3.45 14.20 0.01
C ASN A 155 4.97 14.06 -0.14
N ALA A 156 5.54 12.92 0.27
CA ALA A 156 6.96 12.63 0.03
C ALA A 156 7.24 12.33 -1.46
N SER A 157 6.29 11.74 -2.18
CA SER A 157 6.49 11.32 -3.57
C SER A 157 6.25 12.45 -4.58
N VAL A 158 5.24 13.29 -4.37
CA VAL A 158 4.82 14.31 -5.34
C VAL A 158 5.74 15.53 -5.27
N VAL A 159 6.44 15.79 -6.37
CA VAL A 159 7.35 16.94 -6.52
C VAL A 159 6.63 18.13 -7.15
N ALA A 160 5.80 17.89 -8.17
CA ALA A 160 5.07 18.92 -8.89
C ALA A 160 3.80 18.37 -9.53
N VAL A 161 2.82 19.25 -9.78
CA VAL A 161 1.58 18.95 -10.52
C VAL A 161 1.41 20.00 -11.61
N ASP A 162 1.07 19.56 -12.83
CA ASP A 162 0.83 20.42 -13.99
C ASP A 162 -0.50 20.06 -14.68
N PRO A 163 -1.47 20.99 -14.79
CA PRO A 163 -1.42 22.36 -14.29
C PRO A 163 -1.36 22.42 -12.75
N PRO A 164 -0.89 23.53 -12.16
CA PRO A 164 -0.85 23.68 -10.70
C PRO A 164 -2.24 23.54 -10.09
N LEU A 165 -2.43 22.49 -9.28
CA LEU A 165 -3.63 22.21 -8.52
C LEU A 165 -3.26 21.42 -7.26
N SER A 166 -4.14 21.38 -6.26
CA SER A 166 -3.87 20.60 -5.05
C SER A 166 -4.02 19.11 -5.35
N VAL A 167 -3.04 18.30 -4.97
CA VAL A 167 -3.10 16.83 -5.13
C VAL A 167 -4.38 16.25 -4.50
N GLY A 168 -4.88 16.86 -3.43
CA GLY A 168 -6.13 16.47 -2.78
C GLY A 168 -7.39 16.67 -3.63
N GLU A 169 -7.34 17.47 -4.70
CA GLU A 169 -8.46 17.80 -5.59
C GLU A 169 -8.55 16.87 -6.81
N LEU A 170 -7.56 15.99 -7.01
CA LEU A 170 -7.58 15.01 -8.09
C LEU A 170 -8.86 14.18 -8.04
N ASP A 171 -9.54 14.04 -9.17
CA ASP A 171 -10.69 13.16 -9.32
C ASP A 171 -10.29 11.69 -9.14
N SER A 172 -11.27 10.79 -9.12
CA SER A 172 -11.01 9.36 -8.88
C SER A 172 -10.16 8.70 -9.95
N GLY A 173 -10.30 9.07 -11.23
CA GLY A 173 -9.49 8.53 -12.32
C GLY A 173 -8.03 8.96 -12.21
N ALA A 174 -7.81 10.27 -12.02
CA ALA A 174 -6.46 10.80 -11.80
C ALA A 174 -5.82 10.28 -10.50
N THR A 175 -6.64 10.08 -9.45
CA THR A 175 -6.23 9.46 -8.19
C THR A 175 -5.76 8.02 -8.40
N HIS A 176 -6.52 7.20 -9.13
CA HIS A 176 -6.16 5.82 -9.42
C HIS A 176 -4.82 5.75 -10.17
N ALA A 177 -4.69 6.54 -11.25
CA ALA A 177 -3.44 6.60 -12.02
C ALA A 177 -2.25 7.08 -11.17
N LEU A 178 -2.43 8.08 -10.29
CA LEU A 178 -1.40 8.54 -9.37
C LEU A 178 -0.95 7.43 -8.41
N LEU A 179 -1.90 6.71 -7.80
CA LEU A 179 -1.59 5.63 -6.87
C LEU A 179 -0.83 4.50 -7.56
N GLU A 180 -1.27 4.09 -8.75
CA GLU A 180 -0.56 3.11 -9.59
C GLU A 180 0.86 3.58 -9.94
N ALA A 181 1.03 4.86 -10.30
CA ALA A 181 2.34 5.41 -10.63
C ALA A 181 3.29 5.40 -9.42
N VAL A 182 2.78 5.77 -8.23
CA VAL A 182 3.53 5.75 -6.98
C VAL A 182 3.90 4.32 -6.59
N VAL A 183 2.99 3.35 -6.75
CA VAL A 183 3.27 1.93 -6.50
C VAL A 183 4.34 1.43 -7.47
N ALA A 184 4.20 1.67 -8.77
CA ALA A 184 5.16 1.24 -9.78
C ALA A 184 6.56 1.84 -9.53
N LEU A 185 6.63 3.14 -9.24
CA LEU A 185 7.87 3.85 -8.95
C LEU A 185 8.59 3.28 -7.72
N ASN A 186 7.85 2.92 -6.68
CA ASN A 186 8.42 2.40 -5.44
C ASN A 186 8.53 0.86 -5.43
N ALA A 187 8.01 0.15 -6.43
CA ALA A 187 8.25 -1.28 -6.62
C ALA A 187 9.51 -1.55 -7.47
N ALA A 188 9.88 -0.62 -8.36
CA ALA A 188 10.94 -0.78 -9.33
C ALA A 188 12.04 0.30 -9.22
N THR A 189 13.23 -0.15 -8.78
CA THR A 189 14.55 0.43 -9.11
C THR A 189 15.01 1.60 -8.22
N PRO A 190 16.34 1.75 -7.95
CA PRO A 190 16.83 2.62 -6.88
C PRO A 190 17.33 4.00 -7.37
N ALA A 191 17.15 5.06 -6.57
CA ALA A 191 18.22 5.96 -6.08
C ALA A 191 17.70 7.16 -5.23
N ALA A 192 18.52 7.49 -4.22
CA ALA A 192 18.83 8.75 -3.50
C ALA A 192 17.79 9.71 -2.84
N SER A 193 17.97 9.83 -1.50
CA SER A 193 18.10 11.02 -0.60
C SER A 193 16.91 11.95 -0.28
N ASP A 194 16.51 11.98 1.00
CA ASP A 194 16.76 13.09 1.95
C ASP A 194 16.47 12.67 3.41
N ASP A 195 17.07 13.40 4.35
CA ASP A 195 17.27 13.06 5.76
C ASP A 195 16.04 13.18 6.66
N ALA A 196 15.75 12.09 7.39
CA ALA A 196 15.43 12.15 8.81
C ALA A 196 15.59 10.76 9.44
N PHE A 197 16.31 10.70 10.57
CA PHE A 197 16.55 9.48 11.32
C PHE A 197 15.36 9.19 12.24
N PRO A 198 14.71 8.03 12.12
CA PRO A 198 13.71 7.62 13.09
C PRO A 198 14.36 6.99 14.33
N ASP A 199 14.04 7.51 15.51
CA ASP A 199 14.52 7.00 16.80
C ASP A 199 13.56 5.95 17.37
N THR A 200 13.63 4.72 16.84
CA THR A 200 12.87 3.59 17.38
C THR A 200 13.74 2.34 17.52
N PRO A 201 13.40 1.39 18.41
CA PRO A 201 14.16 0.15 18.59
C PRO A 201 14.21 -0.73 17.34
N GLU A 202 13.13 -0.76 16.56
CA GLU A 202 13.04 -1.54 15.33
C GLU A 202 13.90 -0.92 14.22
N ALA A 203 13.85 0.41 14.06
CA ALA A 203 14.73 1.15 13.16
C ALA A 203 16.21 0.88 13.49
N ALA A 204 16.59 0.96 14.77
CA ALA A 204 17.95 0.67 15.22
C ALA A 204 18.37 -0.77 14.89
N ARG A 205 17.48 -1.75 15.06
CA ARG A 205 17.75 -3.16 14.73
C ARG A 205 18.02 -3.36 13.23
N ILE A 206 17.15 -2.81 12.39
CA ILE A 206 17.28 -2.90 10.93
C ILE A 206 18.56 -2.20 10.47
N THR A 207 18.83 -0.98 10.96
CA THR A 207 20.05 -0.23 10.64
C THR A 207 21.30 -1.00 11.04
N LEU A 208 21.38 -1.48 12.29
CA LEU A 208 22.57 -2.20 12.76
C LEU A 208 22.80 -3.49 11.96
N ARG A 209 21.74 -4.19 11.58
CA ARG A 209 21.83 -5.40 10.74
C ARG A 209 22.44 -5.07 9.37
N LEU A 210 21.92 -4.06 8.68
CA LEU A 210 22.41 -3.64 7.37
C LEU A 210 23.83 -3.05 7.42
N CYS A 211 24.12 -2.19 8.41
CA CYS A 211 25.46 -1.64 8.62
C CYS A 211 26.48 -2.76 8.87
N ARG A 212 26.13 -3.77 9.67
CA ARG A 212 27.01 -4.93 9.94
C ARG A 212 27.24 -5.79 8.70
N ALA A 213 26.20 -6.03 7.90
CA ALA A 213 26.28 -6.90 6.73
C ALA A 213 26.99 -6.23 5.53
N LEU A 214 26.77 -4.93 5.33
CA LEU A 214 27.18 -4.21 4.12
C LEU A 214 28.34 -3.21 4.37
N GLY A 215 28.71 -2.97 5.62
CA GLY A 215 29.70 -1.95 6.00
C GLY A 215 29.20 -0.51 5.80
N TRP A 216 27.88 -0.34 5.70
CA TRP A 216 27.24 0.97 5.48
C TRP A 216 27.17 1.79 6.77
N THR A 217 27.00 3.10 6.61
CA THR A 217 26.64 4.02 7.70
C THR A 217 25.12 4.05 7.88
N PRO A 218 24.62 4.42 9.09
CA PRO A 218 23.19 4.67 9.29
C PRO A 218 22.60 5.65 8.27
N THR A 219 23.31 6.74 7.94
CA THR A 219 22.90 7.71 6.92
C THR A 219 22.67 7.05 5.56
N GLN A 220 23.57 6.16 5.15
CA GLN A 220 23.43 5.45 3.88
C GLN A 220 22.20 4.53 3.86
N VAL A 221 21.92 3.83 4.96
CA VAL A 221 20.73 2.97 5.08
C VAL A 221 19.44 3.80 4.93
N TRP A 222 19.35 4.96 5.58
CA TRP A 222 18.12 5.76 5.59
C TRP A 222 17.90 6.58 4.32
N ALA A 223 18.97 7.01 3.66
CA ALA A 223 18.91 7.70 2.36
C ALA A 223 18.62 6.75 1.19
N THR A 224 18.68 5.43 1.42
CA THR A 224 18.40 4.41 0.41
C THR A 224 16.89 4.31 0.17
N PRO A 225 16.43 4.19 -1.10
CA PRO A 225 15.03 3.90 -1.41
C PRO A 225 14.57 2.64 -0.67
N ALA A 226 13.42 2.67 0.00
CA ALA A 226 13.12 1.56 0.90
C ALA A 226 12.82 0.25 0.18
N ALA A 227 12.39 0.29 -1.08
CA ALA A 227 12.28 -0.92 -1.90
C ALA A 227 13.61 -1.67 -1.99
N GLU A 228 14.72 -0.93 -2.02
CA GLU A 228 16.06 -1.52 -2.04
C GLU A 228 16.45 -2.04 -0.66
N VAL A 229 16.10 -1.33 0.42
CA VAL A 229 16.26 -1.82 1.79
C VAL A 229 15.49 -3.14 2.00
N ASP A 230 14.24 -3.21 1.55
CA ASP A 230 13.39 -4.41 1.61
C ASP A 230 14.03 -5.58 0.82
N ARG A 231 14.57 -5.30 -0.38
CA ARG A 231 15.30 -6.31 -1.17
C ARG A 231 16.55 -6.80 -0.45
N LEU A 232 17.37 -5.91 0.10
CA LEU A 232 18.59 -6.28 0.82
C LEU A 232 18.28 -7.11 2.06
N LEU A 233 17.25 -6.73 2.84
CA LEU A 233 16.77 -7.52 3.97
C LEU A 233 16.31 -8.91 3.53
N SER A 234 15.53 -9.01 2.45
CA SER A 234 15.08 -10.30 1.93
C SER A 234 16.23 -11.21 1.47
N LEU A 235 17.31 -10.64 0.94
CA LEU A 235 18.51 -11.37 0.56
C LEU A 235 19.29 -11.85 1.80
N LEU A 236 19.41 -11.01 2.83
CA LEU A 236 20.03 -11.39 4.10
C LEU A 236 19.24 -12.52 4.78
N ASP A 237 17.92 -12.44 4.80
CA ASP A 237 17.05 -13.50 5.34
C ASP A 237 17.27 -14.83 4.61
N ARG A 238 17.44 -14.80 3.28
CA ARG A 238 17.76 -16.00 2.48
C ARG A 238 19.13 -16.59 2.79
N ILE A 239 20.14 -15.75 3.00
CA ILE A 239 21.50 -16.19 3.34
C ILE A 239 21.49 -16.82 4.74
N GLU A 240 20.89 -16.17 5.74
CA GLU A 240 20.80 -16.67 7.11
C GLU A 240 20.00 -17.99 7.18
N ALA A 241 18.91 -18.12 6.39
CA ALA A 241 18.14 -19.35 6.29
C ALA A 241 18.95 -20.49 5.64
N SER A 242 19.79 -20.19 4.65
CA SER A 242 20.70 -21.15 4.02
C SER A 242 21.78 -21.65 4.98
N GLU A 243 22.34 -20.76 5.81
CA GLU A 243 23.34 -21.11 6.83
C GLU A 243 22.74 -21.95 7.97
N SER A 244 21.47 -21.73 8.30
CA SER A 244 20.73 -22.49 9.31
C SER A 244 20.27 -23.87 8.81
N GLY A 245 20.33 -24.11 7.50
CA GLY A 245 19.95 -25.36 6.84
C GLY A 245 21.01 -26.48 6.91
N VAL A 246 22.13 -26.28 7.62
CA VAL A 246 23.07 -27.36 7.89
C VAL A 246 22.36 -28.43 8.72
N PRO A 247 22.21 -29.68 8.24
CA PRO A 247 21.56 -30.73 9.01
C PRO A 247 22.32 -30.92 10.33
N PRO A 248 21.62 -31.19 11.45
CA PRO A 248 22.30 -31.47 12.71
C PRO A 248 23.34 -32.55 12.44
N ARG A 249 24.62 -32.27 12.73
CA ARG A 249 25.68 -33.28 12.67
C ARG A 249 25.15 -34.51 13.39
N PRO A 250 25.23 -35.72 12.80
CA PRO A 250 24.78 -36.91 13.49
C PRO A 250 25.46 -36.93 14.86
N SER A 251 24.64 -36.96 15.91
CA SER A 251 25.10 -37.17 17.27
C SER A 251 26.04 -38.36 17.23
N ARG A 252 27.30 -38.10 17.55
CA ARG A 252 28.35 -39.12 17.61
C ARG A 252 27.79 -40.25 18.47
N ALA A 253 27.77 -41.47 17.94
CA ALA A 253 27.28 -42.63 18.68
C ALA A 253 27.98 -42.66 20.05
N PRO A 254 27.24 -42.96 21.14
CA PRO A 254 27.81 -42.98 22.48
C PRO A 254 29.05 -43.88 22.49
N SER A 255 30.15 -43.31 22.95
CA SER A 255 31.42 -44.04 23.04
C SER A 255 31.32 -45.00 24.22
N LEU A 256 31.97 -46.16 24.12
CA LEU A 256 32.13 -47.09 25.24
C LEU A 256 32.79 -46.43 26.48
N ALA A 257 33.40 -45.26 26.33
CA ALA A 257 33.93 -44.44 27.43
C ALA A 257 32.85 -43.69 28.24
N ASP A 258 31.60 -43.61 27.76
CA ASP A 258 30.50 -42.91 28.42
C ASP A 258 29.69 -43.81 29.38
N HIS A 259 30.08 -45.09 29.50
CA HIS A 259 29.43 -46.10 30.35
C HIS A 259 30.44 -46.70 31.35
N PRO A 260 30.49 -46.24 32.61
CA PRO A 260 31.47 -46.69 33.61
C PRO A 260 31.26 -48.14 34.09
N ASP A 261 30.21 -48.80 33.62
CA ASP A 261 29.75 -50.14 33.98
C ASP A 261 29.91 -51.17 32.83
N ALA A 262 30.53 -50.80 31.72
CA ALA A 262 30.79 -51.71 30.61
C ALA A 262 31.89 -52.74 30.95
N VAL A 263 31.51 -54.01 31.04
CA VAL A 263 32.43 -55.16 31.25
C VAL A 263 32.79 -55.78 29.90
N VAL A 264 34.09 -55.85 29.60
CA VAL A 264 34.62 -56.53 28.41
C VAL A 264 34.75 -58.03 28.72
N ILE A 265 33.96 -58.86 28.05
CA ILE A 265 34.11 -60.33 28.10
C ILE A 265 35.06 -60.73 26.97
N ARG A 266 36.25 -61.24 27.34
CA ARG A 266 37.21 -61.82 26.39
C ARG A 266 36.98 -63.33 26.33
N ILE A 267 36.57 -63.82 25.17
CA ILE A 267 36.49 -65.26 24.90
C ILE A 267 37.81 -65.63 24.19
N GLU A 268 38.54 -66.56 24.77
CA GLU A 268 39.70 -67.20 24.14
C GLU A 268 39.22 -68.51 23.53
N ASP A 269 39.46 -68.69 22.23
CA ASP A 269 39.24 -69.95 21.53
C ASP A 269 40.50 -70.82 21.69
N ASP A 270 40.34 -72.04 22.22
CA ASP A 270 41.35 -73.12 22.21
C ASP A 270 41.57 -73.69 20.80
#